data_AF-D3UJK1-F1
#
_entry.id   AF-D3UJK1-F1
#
_cell.length_a   1.000
_cell.length_b   1.000
_cell.length_c   1.000
_cell.angle_alpha   90.00
_cell.angle_beta   90.00
_cell.angle_gamma   90.00
#
_symmetry.space_group_name_H-M   'P 1'
#
loop_
_entity.id
_entity.type
_entity.pdbx_description
1 polymer ?
#
loop_
_entity_poly.entity_id
_entity_poly.type
_entity_poly.pdbx_seq_one_letter_code
_entity_poly.pdbx_strand_id
1 'polypeptide(L)'
;MSRSRPGNAFGLEASKQTRVQEVRKIQRAQSTKDPTTRKMQTAPRDQNAFVLLDLVFAIILLGILGMSAWRSSFVQERLCTAKLAQKLQGLQNDLSAIFTKQYFHAQTPALSAEQFAQIFLPYTKGNTKACALTLQKSTLLALNHKQSTFFHISSSALFPRPQIRCSFENQLCKKIHNRLAPL
;
A
#
# COMPACT_ATOMS: atom_id res chain seq x y z
N MET A 1 18.54 -12.33 -59.20
CA MET A 1 19.26 -13.42 -58.51
C MET A 1 18.67 -13.53 -57.12
N SER A 2 18.18 -14.64 -56.57
CA SER A 2 17.94 -16.02 -57.00
C SER A 2 16.81 -16.51 -56.09
N ARG A 3 15.66 -16.92 -56.65
CA ARG A 3 15.21 -18.33 -56.68
C ARG A 3 15.59 -19.16 -55.45
N SER A 4 14.59 -19.57 -54.69
CA SER A 4 14.29 -21.00 -54.59
C SER A 4 12.80 -21.24 -54.31
N ARG A 5 12.32 -22.24 -55.01
CA ARG A 5 10.94 -22.71 -55.17
C ARG A 5 10.97 -24.21 -54.73
N PRO A 6 9.95 -25.01 -55.04
CA PRO A 6 8.97 -25.60 -54.13
C PRO A 6 9.23 -27.10 -53.85
N GLY A 7 8.31 -27.77 -53.16
CA GLY A 7 8.33 -29.23 -53.00
C GLY A 7 6.97 -29.80 -52.59
N ASN A 8 6.08 -29.97 -53.57
CA ASN A 8 4.95 -30.90 -53.53
C ASN A 8 5.46 -32.35 -53.62
N ALA A 9 4.70 -33.30 -53.05
CA ALA A 9 4.25 -34.56 -53.68
C ALA A 9 3.87 -35.56 -52.56
N PHE A 10 2.61 -36.01 -52.48
CA PHE A 10 1.98 -37.10 -53.25
C PHE A 10 2.36 -38.50 -52.77
N GLY A 11 1.35 -39.33 -52.49
CA GLY A 11 1.40 -40.71 -52.95
C GLY A 11 0.76 -41.79 -52.09
N LEU A 12 -0.34 -42.33 -52.66
CA LEU A 12 -0.86 -43.70 -52.60
C LEU A 12 -1.66 -44.13 -51.36
N GLU A 13 -2.99 -44.29 -51.45
CA GLU A 13 -3.74 -45.31 -52.21
C GLU A 13 -3.24 -46.73 -51.96
N ALA A 14 -4.07 -47.59 -51.36
CA ALA A 14 -4.99 -48.40 -52.15
C ALA A 14 -5.78 -49.42 -51.31
N SER A 15 -6.99 -49.68 -51.81
CA SER A 15 -7.53 -51.03 -52.03
C SER A 15 -8.51 -51.63 -51.04
N LYS A 16 -9.77 -51.65 -51.51
CA LYS A 16 -10.84 -52.68 -51.43
C LYS A 16 -12.16 -51.99 -51.10
N GLN A 17 -12.94 -51.46 -52.04
CA GLN A 17 -13.59 -52.11 -53.18
C GLN A 17 -14.25 -53.45 -52.80
N THR A 18 -15.60 -53.44 -52.78
CA THR A 18 -16.47 -54.33 -53.58
C THR A 18 -17.65 -54.93 -52.78
N ARG A 19 -18.88 -54.69 -53.29
CA ARG A 19 -20.14 -55.46 -53.09
C ARG A 19 -20.74 -55.39 -51.67
N VAL A 20 -22.02 -55.10 -51.45
CA VAL A 20 -23.22 -55.68 -52.07
C VAL A 20 -24.38 -54.69 -51.88
N GLN A 21 -24.99 -54.26 -52.99
CA GLN A 21 -26.42 -53.92 -53.02
C GLN A 21 -27.18 -55.23 -53.24
N GLU A 22 -28.03 -55.61 -52.29
CA GLU A 22 -29.12 -56.62 -52.31
C GLU A 22 -29.33 -56.93 -50.82
N VAL A 23 -30.46 -56.72 -50.16
CA VAL A 23 -31.79 -57.24 -50.45
C VAL A 23 -32.80 -56.37 -49.70
N ARG A 24 -33.72 -55.75 -50.45
CA ARG A 24 -35.00 -55.28 -49.90
C ARG A 24 -35.84 -56.50 -49.52
N LYS A 25 -36.64 -56.33 -48.45
CA LYS A 25 -37.81 -57.15 -48.06
C LYS A 25 -37.50 -58.43 -47.29
N ILE A 26 -37.61 -58.37 -45.96
CA ILE A 26 -38.35 -59.36 -45.17
C ILE A 26 -39.14 -58.61 -44.07
N GLN A 27 -40.47 -58.76 -44.18
CA GLN A 27 -41.57 -58.63 -43.21
C GLN A 27 -41.28 -57.97 -41.84
N ARG A 28 -41.96 -56.87 -41.45
CA ARG A 28 -43.39 -56.78 -41.03
C ARG A 28 -43.88 -57.94 -40.17
N ALA A 29 -43.82 -57.80 -38.85
CA ALA A 29 -44.89 -58.18 -37.91
C ALA A 29 -44.57 -57.64 -36.50
N GLN A 30 -45.62 -57.31 -35.73
CA GLN A 30 -45.62 -56.79 -34.34
C GLN A 30 -45.34 -55.27 -34.26
N SER A 31 -46.31 -54.36 -34.34
CA SER A 31 -47.63 -54.27 -33.70
C SER A 31 -47.58 -54.21 -32.17
N THR A 32 -47.99 -53.04 -31.67
CA THR A 32 -48.59 -52.69 -30.36
C THR A 32 -47.73 -52.26 -29.16
N LYS A 33 -48.06 -51.03 -28.71
CA LYS A 33 -48.02 -50.42 -27.36
C LYS A 33 -46.86 -49.49 -26.97
N ASP A 34 -47.08 -48.20 -27.26
CA ASP A 34 -47.16 -47.03 -26.34
C ASP A 34 -46.00 -46.68 -25.36
N PRO A 35 -45.92 -45.44 -24.83
CA PRO A 35 -44.73 -44.60 -24.94
C PRO A 35 -44.07 -44.41 -23.57
N THR A 36 -42.83 -44.86 -23.41
CA THR A 36 -42.08 -44.64 -22.16
C THR A 36 -41.02 -43.57 -22.35
N THR A 37 -41.43 -42.33 -22.07
CA THR A 37 -40.68 -41.28 -21.39
C THR A 37 -39.15 -41.39 -21.44
N ARG A 38 -38.51 -40.74 -22.43
CA ARG A 38 -37.09 -40.38 -22.34
C ARG A 38 -36.91 -39.43 -21.15
N LYS A 39 -36.47 -39.96 -20.02
CA LYS A 39 -35.84 -39.14 -18.99
C LYS A 39 -34.55 -38.58 -19.56
N MET A 40 -34.59 -37.30 -19.91
CA MET A 40 -33.41 -36.47 -20.12
C MET A 40 -32.64 -36.48 -18.80
N GLN A 41 -31.59 -37.30 -18.71
CA GLN A 41 -30.64 -37.23 -17.61
C GLN A 41 -29.81 -35.96 -17.79
N THR A 42 -30.32 -34.84 -17.29
CA THR A 42 -29.46 -33.73 -16.91
C THR A 42 -28.60 -34.22 -15.76
N ALA A 43 -27.28 -34.29 -16.00
CA ALA A 43 -26.29 -34.45 -14.97
C ALA A 43 -26.60 -33.48 -13.81
N PRO A 44 -26.47 -33.90 -12.55
CA PRO A 44 -26.67 -33.00 -11.42
C PRO A 44 -25.61 -31.90 -11.54
N ARG A 45 -26.06 -30.69 -11.92
CA ARG A 45 -25.27 -29.49 -11.72
C ARG A 45 -25.17 -29.34 -10.21
N ASP A 46 -24.01 -29.66 -9.65
CA ASP A 46 -23.68 -29.42 -8.24
C ASP A 46 -23.69 -27.90 -7.99
N GLN A 47 -24.88 -27.35 -7.77
CA GLN A 47 -25.10 -25.94 -7.42
C GLN A 47 -24.26 -25.56 -6.18
N ASN A 48 -24.05 -26.52 -5.29
CA ASN A 48 -23.22 -26.38 -4.10
C ASN A 48 -21.74 -26.15 -4.42
N ALA A 49 -21.22 -26.74 -5.51
CA ALA A 49 -19.82 -26.56 -5.90
C ALA A 49 -19.57 -25.16 -6.48
N PHE A 50 -20.52 -24.62 -7.26
CA PHE A 50 -20.44 -23.24 -7.74
C PHE A 50 -20.58 -22.22 -6.60
N VAL A 51 -21.49 -22.46 -5.66
CA VAL A 51 -21.67 -21.60 -4.47
C VAL A 51 -20.43 -21.65 -3.56
N LEU A 52 -19.82 -22.82 -3.36
CA LEU A 52 -18.60 -22.96 -2.57
C LEU A 52 -17.42 -22.23 -3.22
N LEU A 53 -17.26 -22.35 -4.55
CA LEU A 53 -16.17 -21.69 -5.27
C LEU A 53 -16.32 -20.17 -5.23
N ASP A 54 -17.54 -19.66 -5.40
CA ASP A 54 -17.83 -18.23 -5.30
C ASP A 54 -17.56 -17.67 -3.89
N LEU A 55 -17.93 -18.44 -2.86
CA LEU A 55 -17.63 -18.10 -1.46
C LEU A 55 -16.12 -18.06 -1.18
N VAL A 56 -15.36 -19.04 -1.67
CA VAL A 56 -13.89 -19.07 -1.52
C VAL A 56 -13.25 -17.87 -2.23
N PHE A 57 -13.71 -17.54 -3.43
CA PHE A 57 -13.21 -16.39 -4.17
C PHE A 57 -13.50 -15.07 -3.45
N ALA A 58 -14.70 -14.92 -2.90
CA ALA A 58 -15.07 -13.76 -2.08
C ALA A 58 -14.19 -13.62 -0.83
N ILE A 59 -13.89 -14.72 -0.13
CA ILE A 59 -13.01 -14.71 1.05
C ILE A 59 -11.58 -14.29 0.66
N ILE A 60 -11.04 -14.80 -0.45
CA ILE A 60 -9.70 -14.44 -0.92
C ILE A 60 -9.63 -12.96 -1.27
N LEU A 61 -10.62 -12.43 -2.00
CA LEU A 61 -10.67 -11.02 -2.36
C LEU A 61 -10.79 -10.12 -1.12
N LEU A 62 -11.65 -10.48 -0.17
CA LEU A 62 -11.78 -9.76 1.09
C LEU A 62 -10.48 -9.82 1.91
N GLY A 63 -9.76 -10.95 1.89
CA GLY A 63 -8.47 -11.10 2.55
C GLY A 63 -7.39 -10.18 1.97
N ILE A 64 -7.27 -10.11 0.64
CA ILE A 64 -6.29 -9.25 -0.05
C ILE A 64 -6.61 -7.77 0.20
N LEU A 65 -7.89 -7.39 0.02
CA LEU A 65 -8.34 -6.01 0.22
C LEU A 65 -8.19 -5.58 1.68
N GLY A 66 -8.58 -6.44 2.63
CA GLY A 66 -8.46 -6.20 4.07
C GLY A 66 -7.01 -5.98 4.52
N MET A 67 -6.08 -6.81 4.04
CA MET A 67 -4.66 -6.64 4.36
C MET A 67 -4.07 -5.33 3.80
N SER A 68 -4.53 -4.88 2.63
CA SER A 68 -4.03 -3.64 2.01
C SER A 68 -4.41 -2.39 2.81
N ALA A 69 -5.65 -2.33 3.32
CA ALA A 69 -6.15 -1.19 4.07
C ALA A 69 -5.40 -1.02 5.40
N TRP A 70 -5.13 -2.11 6.11
CA TRP A 70 -4.39 -2.07 7.38
C TRP A 70 -2.95 -1.59 7.19
N ARG A 71 -2.24 -2.11 6.18
CA ARG A 71 -0.86 -1.68 5.90
C ARG A 71 -0.77 -0.19 5.63
N SER A 72 -1.76 0.40 4.98
CA SER A 72 -1.75 1.84 4.70
C SER A 72 -1.67 2.69 5.98
N SER A 73 -2.45 2.37 7.01
CA SER A 73 -2.49 3.15 8.26
C SER A 73 -1.14 3.10 8.99
N PHE A 74 -0.55 1.91 9.10
CA PHE A 74 0.76 1.75 9.75
C PHE A 74 1.88 2.48 8.99
N VAL A 75 1.84 2.46 7.65
CA VAL A 75 2.80 3.19 6.82
C VAL A 75 2.64 4.69 7.00
N GLN A 76 1.41 5.21 7.04
CA GLN A 76 1.15 6.64 7.27
C GLN A 76 1.68 7.12 8.64
N GLU A 77 1.51 6.34 9.71
CA GLU A 77 2.07 6.69 11.04
C GLU A 77 3.60 6.75 11.03
N ARG A 78 4.26 5.81 10.35
CA ARG A 78 5.73 5.79 10.23
C ARG A 78 6.23 6.96 9.38
N LEU A 79 5.57 7.24 8.26
CA LEU A 79 5.88 8.39 7.41
C LEU A 79 5.69 9.70 8.17
N CYS A 80 4.61 9.82 8.96
CA CYS A 80 4.39 10.98 9.80
C CYS A 80 5.51 11.15 10.83
N THR A 81 5.87 10.08 11.54
CA THR A 81 6.97 10.11 12.52
C THR A 81 8.28 10.57 11.87
N ALA A 82 8.61 10.06 10.68
CA ALA A 82 9.81 10.45 9.94
C ALA A 82 9.76 11.93 9.53
N LYS A 83 8.63 12.42 9.01
CA LYS A 83 8.45 13.83 8.66
C LYS A 83 8.57 14.74 9.88
N LEU A 84 8.00 14.36 11.02
CA LEU A 84 8.12 15.11 12.26
C LEU A 84 9.58 15.18 12.73
N ALA A 85 10.29 14.06 12.70
CA ALA A 85 11.72 14.01 13.04
C ALA A 85 12.54 14.92 12.12
N GLN A 86 12.31 14.88 10.81
CA GLN A 86 12.99 15.76 9.85
C GLN A 86 12.68 17.23 10.08
N LYS A 87 11.42 17.59 10.34
CA LYS A 87 11.03 18.98 10.66
C LYS A 87 11.72 19.48 11.94
N LEU A 88 11.73 18.66 12.98
CA LEU A 88 12.39 19.00 14.25
C LEU A 88 13.91 19.11 14.08
N GLN A 89 14.52 18.23 13.30
CA GLN A 89 15.95 18.29 13.02
C GLN A 89 16.32 19.53 12.20
N GLY A 90 15.53 19.86 11.17
CA GLY A 90 15.72 21.09 10.40
C GLY A 90 15.61 22.33 11.30
N LEU A 91 14.56 22.40 12.12
CA LEU A 91 14.36 23.49 13.07
C LEU A 91 15.52 23.59 14.06
N GLN A 92 15.98 22.46 14.60
CA GLN A 92 17.14 22.39 15.48
C GLN A 92 18.40 22.95 14.79
N ASN A 93 18.62 22.62 13.52
CA ASN A 93 19.76 23.12 12.74
C ASN A 93 19.67 24.62 12.49
N ASP A 94 18.50 25.14 12.09
CA ASP A 94 18.29 26.57 11.86
C ASP A 94 18.49 27.38 13.14
N LEU A 95 17.91 26.92 14.25
CA LEU A 95 18.11 27.56 15.55
C LEU A 95 19.59 27.53 15.94
N SER A 96 20.28 26.41 15.72
CA SER A 96 21.72 26.32 16.00
C SER A 96 22.52 27.33 15.17
N ALA A 97 22.22 27.46 13.88
CA ALA A 97 22.91 28.39 12.98
C ALA A 97 22.71 29.84 13.40
N ILE A 98 21.48 30.22 13.75
CA ILE A 98 21.14 31.59 14.19
C ILE A 98 21.83 31.92 15.51
N PHE A 99 21.74 31.04 16.51
CA PHE A 99 22.38 31.23 17.80
C PHE A 99 23.91 31.29 17.67
N THR A 100 24.49 30.45 16.82
CA THR A 100 25.94 30.47 16.54
C THR A 100 26.35 31.80 15.91
N LYS A 101 25.58 32.30 14.93
CA LYS A 101 25.83 33.60 14.31
C LYS A 101 25.75 34.74 15.34
N GLN A 102 24.72 34.77 16.18
CA GLN A 102 24.56 35.79 17.22
C GLN A 102 25.73 35.76 18.22
N TYR A 103 26.15 34.56 18.64
CA TYR A 103 27.29 34.37 19.52
C TYR A 103 28.58 34.97 18.94
N PHE A 104 28.88 34.72 17.66
CA PHE A 104 30.07 35.28 17.01
C PHE A 104 30.01 36.79 16.77
N HIS A 105 28.81 37.37 16.67
CA HIS A 105 28.63 38.82 16.57
C HIS A 105 28.58 39.53 17.94
N ALA A 106 28.93 38.85 19.03
CA ALA A 106 28.86 39.36 20.40
C ALA A 106 27.46 39.91 20.79
N GLN A 107 26.41 39.42 20.12
CA GLN A 107 25.03 39.72 20.48
C GLN A 107 24.59 38.74 21.57
N THR A 108 23.82 39.21 22.53
CA THR A 108 23.17 38.31 23.49
C THR A 108 22.26 37.36 22.70
N PRO A 109 22.44 36.03 22.82
CA PRO A 109 21.66 35.06 22.09
C PRO A 109 20.22 35.05 22.64
N ALA A 110 19.39 35.92 22.09
CA ALA A 110 17.99 36.05 22.40
C ALA A 110 17.20 36.06 21.11
N LEU A 111 16.15 35.23 21.07
CA LEU A 111 15.25 35.14 19.95
C LEU A 111 13.88 35.63 20.40
N SER A 112 13.33 36.64 19.73
CA SER A 112 11.98 37.11 20.04
C SER A 112 10.95 36.05 19.63
N ALA A 113 9.78 36.06 20.26
CA ALA A 113 8.69 35.14 19.91
C ALA A 113 8.27 35.28 18.43
N GLU A 114 8.30 36.50 17.88
CA GLU A 114 7.97 36.77 16.49
C GLU A 114 9.01 36.22 15.52
N GLN A 115 10.31 36.43 15.80
CA GLN A 115 11.40 35.86 15.01
C GLN A 115 11.32 34.33 15.02
N PHE A 116 11.05 33.75 16.18
CA PHE A 116 10.88 32.31 16.30
C PHE A 116 9.69 31.82 15.47
N ALA A 117 8.55 32.51 15.51
CA ALA A 117 7.38 32.17 14.71
C ALA A 117 7.68 32.23 13.20
N GLN A 118 8.47 33.20 12.75
CA GLN A 118 8.90 33.31 11.34
C GLN A 118 9.81 32.15 10.92
N ILE A 119 10.77 31.76 11.77
CA ILE A 119 11.65 30.59 11.51
C ILE A 119 10.85 29.29 11.55
N PHE A 120 9.82 29.21 12.40
CA PHE A 120 8.98 28.03 12.52
C PHE A 120 7.98 27.86 11.37
N LEU A 121 7.56 28.96 10.73
CA LEU A 121 6.51 28.96 9.72
C LEU A 121 6.72 27.93 8.58
N PRO A 122 7.91 27.77 7.99
CA PRO A 122 8.16 26.76 6.95
C PRO A 122 7.89 25.33 7.42
N TYR A 123 8.13 25.05 8.71
CA TYR A 123 7.93 23.73 9.30
C TYR A 123 6.45 23.37 9.51
N THR A 124 5.55 24.35 9.41
CA THR A 124 4.09 24.10 9.44
C THR A 124 3.52 23.67 8.08
N LYS A 125 4.29 23.85 6.99
CA LYS A 125 3.84 23.49 5.65
C LYS A 125 3.57 21.99 5.54
N GLY A 126 2.45 21.64 4.90
CA GLY A 126 2.02 20.25 4.73
C GLY A 126 1.56 19.55 6.01
N ASN A 127 1.25 20.30 7.07
CA ASN A 127 0.56 19.76 8.23
C ASN A 127 -0.85 19.28 7.84
N THR A 128 -1.25 18.14 8.39
CA THR A 128 -2.60 17.60 8.27
C THR A 128 -3.22 17.43 9.66
N LYS A 129 -4.53 17.20 9.73
CA LYS A 129 -5.22 16.95 11.02
C LYS A 129 -4.67 15.75 11.80
N ALA A 130 -4.03 14.80 11.11
CA ALA A 130 -3.44 13.60 11.72
C ALA A 130 -1.90 13.65 11.78
N CYS A 131 -1.25 14.63 11.16
CA CYS A 131 0.21 14.73 11.19
C CYS A 131 0.63 16.19 11.14
N ALA A 132 0.97 16.77 12.29
CA ALA A 132 1.25 18.20 12.37
C ALA A 132 2.35 18.49 13.38
N LEU A 133 3.14 19.51 13.07
CA LEU A 133 4.01 20.19 14.03
C LEU A 133 3.48 21.61 14.20
N THR A 134 3.05 21.97 15.40
CA THR A 134 2.46 23.28 15.70
C THR A 134 3.22 23.96 16.84
N LEU A 135 3.14 25.29 16.87
CA LEU A 135 3.72 26.10 17.93
C LEU A 135 2.59 26.52 18.88
N GLN A 136 2.69 26.09 20.13
CA GLN A 136 1.81 26.54 21.21
C GLN A 136 2.62 27.35 22.21
N LYS A 137 2.45 28.67 22.15
CA LYS A 137 3.20 29.63 22.97
C LYS A 137 4.71 29.48 22.74
N SER A 138 5.42 28.85 23.67
CA SER A 138 6.87 28.59 23.64
C SER A 138 7.21 27.09 23.53
N THR A 139 6.23 26.26 23.22
CA THR A 139 6.39 24.80 23.12
C THR A 139 5.95 24.31 21.75
N LEU A 140 6.65 23.30 21.24
CA LEU A 140 6.32 22.67 19.98
C LEU A 140 5.44 21.45 20.27
N LEU A 141 4.25 21.40 19.69
CA LEU A 141 3.36 20.25 19.76
C LEU A 141 3.52 19.43 18.49
N ALA A 142 3.97 18.18 18.63
CA ALA A 142 3.92 17.22 17.53
C ALA A 142 2.73 16.29 17.69
N LEU A 143 1.98 16.13 16.60
CA LEU A 143 0.82 15.27 16.49
C LEU A 143 1.09 14.17 15.46
N ASN A 144 0.86 12.93 15.85
CA ASN A 144 0.85 11.76 14.98
C ASN A 144 -0.37 10.89 15.28
N HIS A 145 -1.42 11.05 14.48
CA HIS A 145 -2.72 10.41 14.58
C HIS A 145 -3.30 10.51 15.99
N LYS A 146 -3.19 9.44 16.79
CA LYS A 146 -3.72 9.35 18.16
C LYS A 146 -2.69 9.73 19.23
N GLN A 147 -1.44 9.99 18.84
CA GLN A 147 -0.35 10.32 19.75
C GLN A 147 0.03 11.79 19.60
N SER A 148 0.35 12.44 20.72
CA SER A 148 0.92 13.77 20.72
C SER A 148 2.03 13.88 21.76
N THR A 149 2.98 14.78 21.54
CA THR A 149 4.03 15.09 22.51
C THR A 149 4.43 16.55 22.39
N PHE A 150 4.76 17.15 23.53
CA PHE A 150 5.31 18.49 23.59
C PHE A 150 6.84 18.42 23.56
N PHE A 151 7.45 19.38 22.88
CA PHE A 151 8.87 19.64 22.93
C PHE A 151 9.14 21.03 23.50
N HIS A 152 10.21 21.11 24.28
CA HIS A 152 10.69 22.31 24.93
C HIS A 152 12.06 22.67 24.35
N ILE A 153 12.28 23.96 24.14
CA ILE A 153 13.57 24.48 23.67
C ILE A 153 14.30 24.98 24.91
N SER A 154 15.39 24.31 25.27
CA SER A 154 16.24 24.71 26.38
C SER A 154 17.61 25.10 25.87
N SER A 155 18.14 26.25 26.31
CA SER A 155 19.54 26.62 26.15
C SER A 155 20.18 26.68 27.53
N SER A 156 21.41 26.18 27.65
CA SER A 156 22.17 26.21 28.90
C SER A 156 23.33 27.17 28.75
N ALA A 157 23.68 27.92 29.81
CA ALA A 157 24.76 28.91 29.76
C ALA A 157 26.12 28.34 29.29
N LEU A 158 26.35 27.05 29.55
CA LEU A 158 27.57 26.32 29.15
C LEU A 158 27.55 25.85 27.69
N PHE A 159 26.36 25.74 27.10
CA PHE A 159 26.16 25.32 25.71
C PHE A 159 25.11 26.24 25.08
N PRO A 160 25.51 27.37 24.46
CA PRO A 160 24.59 28.36 23.88
C PRO A 160 23.81 27.81 22.68
N ARG A 161 24.01 26.53 22.32
CA ARG A 161 23.24 25.84 21.31
C ARG A 161 21.88 25.42 21.92
N PRO A 162 20.76 26.00 21.46
CA PRO A 162 19.44 25.59 21.92
C PRO A 162 19.25 24.10 21.61
N GLN A 163 18.62 23.35 22.51
CA GLN A 163 18.27 21.95 22.30
C GLN A 163 16.76 21.77 22.38
N ILE A 164 16.19 21.09 21.40
CA ILE A 164 14.80 20.65 21.40
C ILE A 164 14.73 19.33 22.18
N ARG A 165 14.03 19.33 23.32
CA ARG A 165 13.87 18.18 24.22
C ARG A 165 12.42 17.78 24.36
N CYS A 166 12.17 16.51 24.62
CA CYS A 166 10.84 15.99 24.98
C CYS A 166 10.94 14.97 26.11
N SER A 167 9.82 14.68 26.78
CA SER A 167 9.78 13.63 27.81
C SER A 167 9.86 12.25 27.17
N PHE A 168 10.89 11.48 27.52
CA PHE A 168 11.10 10.11 27.04
C PHE A 168 10.04 9.11 27.52
N GLU A 169 9.22 9.48 28.51
CA GLU A 169 8.05 8.71 28.91
C GLU A 169 7.02 8.60 27.77
N ASN A 170 6.99 9.60 26.88
CA ASN A 170 6.09 9.61 25.74
C ASN A 170 6.64 8.72 24.61
N GLN A 171 5.85 7.74 24.17
CA GLN A 171 6.24 6.82 23.09
C GLN A 171 6.55 7.54 21.77
N LEU A 172 5.85 8.63 21.45
CA LEU A 172 6.08 9.41 20.24
C LEU A 172 7.43 10.14 20.32
N CYS A 173 7.74 10.73 21.48
CA CYS A 173 9.06 11.31 21.75
C CYS A 173 10.16 10.27 21.53
N LYS A 174 10.05 9.08 22.13
CA LYS A 174 11.03 7.99 21.95
C LYS A 174 11.22 7.58 20.48
N LYS A 175 10.12 7.44 19.74
CA LYS A 175 10.15 7.10 18.30
C LYS A 175 10.84 8.17 17.45
N ILE A 176 10.60 9.44 17.77
CA ILE A 176 11.19 10.60 17.09
C ILE A 176 12.67 10.71 17.45
N HIS A 177 13.01 10.69 18.74
CA HIS A 177 14.36 10.93 19.24
C HIS A 177 15.37 9.87 18.77
N ASN A 178 14.95 8.61 18.67
CA ASN A 178 15.75 7.53 18.07
C ASN A 178 16.12 7.80 16.59
N ARG A 179 15.41 8.70 15.91
CA ARG A 179 15.65 9.09 14.52
C ARG A 179 16.31 10.46 14.36
N LEU A 180 16.45 11.23 15.45
CA LEU A 180 17.20 12.51 15.44
C LEU A 180 18.69 12.31 15.74
N ALA A 181 19.09 11.17 16.32
CA ALA A 181 20.50 10.88 16.52
C ALA A 181 21.20 10.77 15.15
N PRO A 182 22.27 11.54 14.91
CA PRO A 182 23.02 11.44 13.67
C PRO A 182 23.63 10.04 13.56
N LEU A 183 23.48 9.44 12.38
CA LEU A 183 24.49 8.53 11.86
C LEU A 183 25.75 9.35 11.55
#